data_AF-A0A2V6Y5K6-F1
#
_entry.id   AF-A0A2V6Y5K6-F1
#
_cell.length_a   1.000
_cell.length_b   1.000
_cell.length_c   1.000
_cell.angle_alpha   90.00
_cell.angle_beta   90.00
_cell.angle_gamma   90.00
#
_symmetry.space_group_name_H-M   'P 1'
#
loop_
_entity.id
_entity.type
_entity.pdbx_description
1 polymer ?
#
loop_
_entity_poly.entity_id
_entity_poly.type
_entity_poly.pdbx_seq_one_letter_code
_entity_poly.pdbx_strand_id
1 'polypeptide(L)'
;MGTQRLHVVAEVRGEDAAPDDFHDLVREITGRVHRASGHRPARVILVRSSTIPKTSSGKIQHSRLVQMIQDDSIAERVVYGDD
;
A
#
# COMPACT_ATOMS: atom_id res chain seq x y z
N MET A 1 2.12 24.76 -8.05
CA MET A 1 1.02 24.14 -7.27
C MET A 1 1.21 22.65 -7.32
N GLY A 2 1.72 22.02 -6.25
CA GLY A 2 1.98 20.58 -6.23
C GLY A 2 0.72 19.81 -5.82
N THR A 3 0.32 18.81 -6.58
CA THR A 3 -0.75 17.89 -6.17
C THR A 3 -0.20 16.91 -5.13
N GLN A 4 -0.79 16.88 -3.94
CA GLN A 4 -0.44 15.89 -2.93
C GLN A 4 -1.25 14.61 -3.19
N ARG A 5 -0.57 13.48 -3.42
CA ARG A 5 -1.21 12.18 -3.68
C ARG A 5 -0.96 11.25 -2.50
N LEU A 6 -2.04 10.80 -1.86
CA LEU A 6 -1.97 9.84 -0.76
C LEU A 6 -1.85 8.41 -1.32
N HIS A 7 -0.80 7.69 -0.93
CA HIS A 7 -0.64 6.27 -1.21
C HIS A 7 -0.77 5.48 0.09
N VAL A 8 -1.48 4.36 0.04
CA VAL A 8 -1.60 3.43 1.16
C VAL A 8 -0.88 2.15 0.79
N VAL A 9 0.05 1.72 1.62
CA VAL A 9 0.76 0.44 1.46
C VAL A 9 0.49 -0.42 2.67
N ALA A 10 0.05 -1.66 2.44
CA ALA A 10 -0.27 -2.60 3.52
C ALA A 10 0.34 -3.97 3.24
N GLU A 11 0.97 -4.56 4.26
CA GLU A 11 1.42 -5.95 4.22
C GLU A 11 0.25 -6.88 4.53
N VAL A 12 0.02 -7.88 3.67
CA VAL A 12 -1.00 -8.92 3.90
C VAL A 12 -0.37 -10.18 4.51
N ARG A 13 -1.16 -10.88 5.33
CA ARG A 13 -0.79 -12.20 5.88
C ARG A 13 -1.48 -13.26 5.03
N GLY A 14 -0.69 -14.08 4.32
CA GLY A 14 -1.20 -15.07 3.38
C GLY A 14 -1.31 -14.48 1.98
N GLU A 15 -0.53 -15.03 1.04
CA GLU A 15 -0.59 -14.69 -0.39
C GLU A 15 -1.64 -15.53 -1.12
N ASP A 16 -2.16 -16.57 -0.46
CA ASP A 16 -3.08 -17.56 -1.01
C ASP A 16 -4.56 -17.16 -0.88
N ALA A 17 -4.86 -15.93 -0.44
CA ALA A 17 -6.25 -15.46 -0.38
C ALA A 17 -6.83 -15.32 -1.80
N ALA A 18 -8.15 -15.43 -1.93
CA ALA A 18 -8.79 -15.30 -3.23
C ALA A 18 -8.66 -13.85 -3.74
N PRO A 19 -8.60 -13.62 -5.06
CA PRO A 19 -8.58 -12.27 -5.62
C PRO A 19 -9.72 -11.37 -5.11
N ASP A 20 -10.91 -11.94 -4.90
CA ASP A 20 -12.07 -11.23 -4.37
C ASP A 20 -11.84 -10.74 -2.93
N ASP A 21 -11.12 -11.50 -2.09
CA ASP A 21 -10.77 -11.10 -0.73
C ASP A 21 -9.86 -9.86 -0.73
N PHE A 22 -8.91 -9.81 -1.67
CA PHE A 22 -8.02 -8.66 -1.81
C PHE A 22 -8.75 -7.42 -2.33
N HIS A 23 -9.68 -7.60 -3.28
CA HIS A 23 -10.53 -6.52 -3.77
C HIS A 23 -11.41 -5.94 -2.65
N ASP A 24 -12.06 -6.79 -1.86
CA ASP A 24 -12.88 -6.35 -0.72
C ASP A 24 -12.04 -5.63 0.33
N LEU A 25 -10.82 -6.10 0.60
CA LEU A 25 -9.88 -5.45 1.50
C LEU A 25 -9.46 -4.05 0.99
N VAL A 26 -9.15 -3.91 -0.30
CA VAL A 26 -8.86 -2.61 -0.91
C VAL A 26 -10.04 -1.65 -0.80
N ARG A 27 -11.26 -2.14 -1.06
CA ARG A 27 -12.49 -1.35 -0.92
C ARG A 27 -12.70 -0.88 0.51
N GLU A 28 -12.46 -1.76 1.49
CA GLU A 28 -12.54 -1.44 2.92
C GLU A 28 -11.53 -0.35 3.30
N ILE A 29 -10.26 -0.52 2.91
CA ILE A 29 -9.18 0.44 3.18
C ILE A 29 -9.52 1.79 2.57
N THR A 30 -9.90 1.82 1.29
CA THR A 30 -10.30 3.04 0.57
C THR A 30 -11.44 3.76 1.28
N GLY A 31 -12.48 3.03 1.69
CA GLY A 31 -13.60 3.59 2.43
C GLY A 31 -13.19 4.17 3.79
N ARG A 32 -12.31 3.49 4.54
CA ARG A 32 -11.80 3.97 5.82
C ARG A 32 -10.94 5.23 5.66
N VAL A 33 -10.05 5.25 4.69
CA VAL A 33 -9.18 6.41 4.41
C VAL A 33 -10.01 7.60 3.95
N HIS A 34 -11.01 7.38 3.08
CA HIS A 34 -11.90 8.45 2.65
C HIS A 34 -12.67 9.07 3.82
N ARG A 35 -13.22 8.24 4.73
CA ARG A 35 -13.90 8.73 5.93
C ARG A 35 -12.96 9.51 6.87
N ALA A 36 -11.71 9.09 7.00
CA ALA A 36 -10.75 9.72 7.92
C ALA A 36 -10.10 11.00 7.35
N SER A 37 -9.87 11.07 6.04
CA SER A 37 -9.09 12.14 5.39
C SER A 37 -9.91 13.06 4.48
N GLY A 38 -11.19 12.74 4.24
CA GLY A 38 -12.08 13.46 3.33
C GLY A 38 -11.85 13.15 1.84
N HIS A 39 -10.81 12.38 1.48
CA HIS A 39 -10.43 12.11 0.10
C HIS A 39 -10.04 10.64 -0.09
N ARG A 40 -10.22 10.10 -1.30
CA ARG A 40 -9.76 8.75 -1.61
C ARG A 40 -8.23 8.74 -1.76
N PRO A 41 -7.54 7.66 -1.33
CA PRO A 41 -6.15 7.48 -1.68
C PRO A 41 -6.03 7.40 -3.21
N ALA A 42 -4.92 7.89 -3.74
CA ALA A 42 -4.58 7.76 -5.16
C ALA A 42 -4.26 6.30 -5.52
N ARG A 43 -3.75 5.51 -4.56
CA ARG A 43 -3.47 4.09 -4.73
C ARG A 43 -3.51 3.35 -3.40
N VAL A 44 -4.00 2.11 -3.42
CA VAL A 44 -3.84 1.14 -2.34
C VAL A 44 -3.03 -0.03 -2.87
N ILE A 45 -1.88 -0.30 -2.26
CA ILE A 45 -0.93 -1.32 -2.68
C ILE A 45 -0.85 -2.38 -1.59
N LEU A 46 -1.36 -3.57 -1.86
CA LEU A 46 -1.22 -4.74 -1.00
C LEU A 46 0.05 -5.47 -1.39
N VAL A 47 0.94 -5.68 -0.42
CA VAL A 47 2.25 -6.29 -0.63
C VAL A 47 2.47 -7.50 0.26
N ARG A 48 3.38 -8.37 -0.16
CA ARG A 48 3.82 -9.52 0.63
C ARG A 48 4.35 -9.09 1.99
N SER A 49 4.23 -9.96 2.98
CA SER A 49 4.82 -9.75 4.30
C SER A 49 6.31 -9.42 4.20
N SER A 50 6.80 -8.54 5.07
CA SER A 50 8.21 -8.10 5.13
C SER A 50 8.68 -7.31 3.89
N THR A 51 7.76 -6.76 3.11
CA THR A 51 8.07 -5.86 1.98
C THR A 51 8.33 -4.44 2.44
N ILE A 52 7.59 -3.94 3.43
CA ILE A 52 7.72 -2.54 3.87
C ILE A 52 9.08 -2.37 4.56
N PRO A 53 9.96 -1.50 4.05
CA PRO A 53 11.30 -1.36 4.58
C PRO A 53 11.26 -0.79 5.99
N LYS A 54 11.99 -1.42 6.91
CA LYS A 54 12.11 -1.00 8.31
C LYS A 54 13.56 -0.73 8.69
N THR A 55 13.81 0.21 9.60
CA THR A 55 15.13 0.44 10.20
C THR A 55 15.53 -0.76 11.06
N SER A 56 16.80 -0.82 11.48
CA SER A 56 17.25 -1.80 12.48
C SER A 56 16.42 -1.77 13.78
N SER A 57 15.86 -0.61 14.13
CA SER A 57 14.97 -0.45 15.28
C SER A 57 13.49 -0.76 14.98
N GLY A 58 13.16 -1.25 13.79
CA GLY A 58 11.80 -1.63 13.39
C GLY A 58 10.89 -0.49 12.91
N LYS A 59 11.37 0.75 12.80
CA LYS A 59 10.58 1.90 12.30
C LYS A 59 10.45 1.83 10.78
N ILE A 60 9.32 2.25 10.22
CA ILE A 60 9.15 2.31 8.75
C ILE A 60 10.12 3.35 8.15
N GLN A 61 10.85 2.94 7.12
CA GLN A 61 11.72 3.82 6.33
C GLN A 61 10.90 4.48 5.21
N HIS A 62 10.10 5.50 5.55
CA HIS A 62 9.18 6.16 4.62
C HIS A 62 9.85 6.66 3.34
N SER A 63 11.05 7.26 3.43
CA SER A 63 11.79 7.75 2.26
C SER A 63 12.14 6.62 1.29
N ARG A 64 12.61 5.48 1.82
CA ARG A 64 12.91 4.29 1.02
C ARG A 64 11.66 3.68 0.41
N LEU A 65 10.55 3.62 1.16
CA LEU A 65 9.28 3.12 0.63
C LEU A 65 8.76 4.01 -0.52
N VAL A 66 8.89 5.34 -0.40
CA VAL A 66 8.54 6.26 -1.49
C VAL A 66 9.42 6.05 -2.71
N GLN A 67 10.73 5.85 -2.54
CA GLN A 67 11.64 5.52 -3.64
C GLN A 67 11.18 4.23 -4.34
N MET A 68 10.87 3.17 -3.57
CA MET A 68 10.42 1.89 -4.10
C MET A 68 9.12 1.97 -4.93
N ILE A 69 8.26 2.94 -4.62
CA ILE A 69 7.04 3.20 -5.40
C ILE A 69 7.36 4.00 -6.66
N GLN A 70 8.28 4.97 -6.56
CA GLN A 70 8.65 5.85 -7.68
C GLN A 70 9.49 5.14 -8.74
N ASP A 71 10.34 4.19 -8.33
CA ASP A 71 11.19 3.39 -9.21
C ASP A 71 10.56 2.03 -9.60
N ASP A 72 9.31 1.81 -9.17
CA ASP A 72 8.52 0.59 -9.40
C ASP A 72 9.14 -0.72 -8.86
N SER A 73 10.19 -0.64 -8.04
CA SER A 73 10.84 -1.83 -7.46
C SER A 73 9.96 -2.60 -6.47
N ILE A 74 8.84 -2.02 -6.04
CA ILE A 74 7.84 -2.70 -5.22
C ILE A 74 6.97 -3.69 -6.02
N ALA A 75 6.90 -3.57 -7.36
CA ALA A 75 5.98 -4.32 -8.22
C ALA A 75 6.08 -5.85 -8.05
N GLU A 76 7.30 -6.40 -7.95
CA GLU A 76 7.55 -7.84 -7.75
C GLU A 76 7.03 -8.39 -6.41
N ARG A 77 6.61 -7.50 -5.51
CA ARG A 77 6.10 -7.83 -4.18
C ARG A 77 4.63 -7.46 -4.00
N VAL A 78 4.00 -6.89 -5.03
CA VAL A 78 2.58 -6.58 -5.02
C VAL A 78 1.79 -7.88 -5.12
N VAL A 79 0.87 -8.05 -4.19
CA VAL A 79 -0.13 -9.12 -4.20
C VAL A 79 -1.40 -8.63 -4.91
N TYR A 80 -1.74 -7.35 -4.71
CA TYR A 80 -2.86 -6.70 -5.37
C TYR A 80 -2.67 -5.17 -5.37
N GLY A 81 -3.06 -4.51 -6.46
CA GLY A 81 -3.09 -3.05 -6.54
C GLY A 81 -4.11 -2.59 -7.57
N ASP A 82 -4.98 -1.67 -7.16
CA ASP A 82 -5.87 -0.96 -8.08
C ASP A 82 -5.10 0.22 -8.71
N ASP A 83 -5.27 0.43 -10.01
CA ASP A 83 -4.82 1.61 -10.78
C ASP A 83 -5.91 2.68 -10.90
#